data_AF-A0A1G8NRP6-F1
#
_entry.id   AF-A0A1G8NRP6-F1
#
_cell.length_a   1.000
_cell.length_b   1.000
_cell.length_c   1.000
_cell.angle_alpha   90.00
_cell.angle_beta   90.00
_cell.angle_gamma   90.00
#
_symmetry.space_group_name_H-M   'P 1'
#
loop_
_entity.id
_entity.type
_entity.pdbx_description
1 polymer ?
#
loop_
_entity_poly.entity_id
_entity_poly.type
_entity_poly.pdbx_seq_one_letter_code
_entity_poly.pdbx_strand_id
1 'polypeptide(L)'
;MTATAKRLTRKIGIPTLVAALAVTAYAAAPQAADAVEGPGAVNTTTTPVPPYPGSTRAVDAWKLAGIPTDGKTLGASGSQVAPQWIVTAHHNALPVGDTFTNALGTATIDATYAAPGSSNTAGGYDCSTAAGGPDISISHLATPIAGPAGGFPTLLTDPLPSLDVGLPGYALSAGEGGFTGYIKAAWSDTSGASVTDPSQAITAIGGDSGGASYWYPNWNSAPILANVLVYAGVAFGQSTAQFAGHCGSVADVKAWVDSVFAKYPTQQRPATTTLAAADPIANRAPVRPGALTPLASTASSFSFTLTPSPSYSGWSAPAPTGYRVALVPPAGSGLSPQGTNVTAAALGAGGTVTVTGLTPGVAYTPEAWALAPGGAVSSTLRGSAVTPQPAPGALSSVRAEAYGTYNSSAKTTEFCVHFSYAAPATGALPTTVQISGAGANVTVPWSSNTAEFCHLTAATTFTWSVAPYNGYTPGPVSTLSTTTPAGPTGEPTSVTAAFGTDHCLTLSWTRPATPTAGGTLLSYTVGTTLSDVTSSLAASATSWHTCSLPAGTAVGIFLNANWNRDDVPGTTYVFFTVHTPAA
;
A
#
# COMPACT_ATOMS: atom_id res chain seq x y z
N MET A 1 28.15 -48.62 2.19
CA MET A 1 28.77 -47.71 3.17
C MET A 1 29.61 -46.70 2.42
N THR A 2 29.28 -45.43 2.60
CA THR A 2 30.00 -44.18 2.27
C THR A 2 31.16 -44.25 1.27
N ALA A 3 30.97 -43.66 0.08
CA ALA A 3 32.07 -43.19 -0.75
C ALA A 3 31.72 -41.88 -1.47
N THR A 4 32.48 -40.87 -1.08
CA THR A 4 32.51 -39.46 -1.41
C THR A 4 32.87 -39.19 -2.88
N ALA A 5 32.16 -38.27 -3.52
CA ALA A 5 32.45 -37.78 -4.87
C ALA A 5 33.73 -36.90 -4.88
N LYS A 6 34.71 -37.26 -5.71
CA LYS A 6 35.86 -36.40 -6.06
C LYS A 6 35.61 -35.70 -7.40
N ARG A 7 35.51 -34.38 -7.36
CA ARG A 7 35.36 -33.48 -8.50
C ARG A 7 36.74 -33.19 -9.12
N LEU A 8 36.93 -33.50 -10.40
CA LEU A 8 38.08 -33.02 -11.18
C LEU A 8 37.78 -31.60 -11.68
N THR A 9 38.69 -30.66 -11.40
CA THR A 9 38.63 -29.29 -11.93
C THR A 9 39.87 -29.07 -12.79
N ARG A 10 39.70 -28.94 -14.12
CA ARG A 10 40.74 -28.43 -15.02
C ARG A 10 40.63 -26.90 -15.07
N LYS A 11 41.74 -26.22 -14.73
CA LYS A 11 41.96 -24.79 -14.98
C LYS A 11 42.36 -24.58 -16.44
N ILE A 12 41.70 -23.67 -17.14
CA ILE A 12 42.22 -23.00 -18.33
C ILE A 12 41.79 -21.53 -18.27
N GLY A 13 42.78 -20.64 -18.43
CA GLY A 13 42.63 -19.34 -19.11
C GLY A 13 42.02 -18.19 -18.32
N ILE A 14 42.88 -17.32 -17.80
CA ILE A 14 42.56 -15.95 -17.37
C ILE A 14 42.45 -15.08 -18.63
N PRO A 15 41.37 -14.31 -18.82
CA PRO A 15 41.45 -13.02 -19.47
C PRO A 15 41.29 -11.90 -18.45
N THR A 16 42.26 -11.01 -18.52
CA THR A 16 42.38 -9.69 -17.93
C THR A 16 41.05 -8.93 -18.02
N LEU A 17 40.39 -8.68 -16.88
CA LEU A 17 39.31 -7.70 -16.81
C LEU A 17 39.90 -6.39 -16.28
N VAL A 18 39.87 -5.39 -17.17
CA VAL A 18 40.17 -3.98 -16.88
C VAL A 18 39.23 -3.52 -15.76
N ALA A 19 39.80 -3.13 -14.63
CA ALA A 19 39.08 -2.41 -13.59
C ALA A 19 38.72 -1.03 -14.15
N ALA A 20 37.51 -0.90 -14.68
CA ALA A 20 36.90 0.39 -14.92
C ALA A 20 36.78 1.10 -13.57
N LEU A 21 37.52 2.20 -13.44
CA LEU A 21 37.34 3.19 -12.38
C LEU A 21 35.85 3.56 -12.38
N ALA A 22 35.10 3.07 -11.39
CA ALA A 22 33.80 3.62 -11.08
C ALA A 22 34.07 5.02 -10.51
N VAL A 23 34.12 6.00 -11.42
CA VAL A 23 33.83 7.39 -11.06
C VAL A 23 32.38 7.34 -10.57
N THR A 24 32.22 7.21 -9.27
CA THR A 24 31.02 7.67 -8.60
C THR A 24 30.87 9.12 -9.00
N ALA A 25 30.02 9.35 -10.01
CA ALA A 25 29.33 10.60 -10.12
C ALA A 25 28.67 10.77 -8.75
N TYR A 26 29.28 11.59 -7.89
CA TYR A 26 28.51 12.37 -6.94
C TYR A 26 27.45 13.02 -7.82
N ALA A 27 26.25 12.42 -7.87
CA ALA A 27 25.07 13.20 -8.12
C ALA A 27 25.21 14.35 -7.12
N ALA A 28 25.41 15.56 -7.65
CA ALA A 28 25.36 16.75 -6.84
C ALA A 28 24.12 16.56 -5.98
N ALA A 29 24.31 16.53 -4.65
CA ALA A 29 23.19 16.49 -3.74
C ALA A 29 22.20 17.55 -4.24
N PRO A 30 20.89 17.25 -4.30
CA PRO A 30 19.92 18.29 -4.62
C PRO A 30 20.27 19.50 -3.73
N GLN A 31 20.47 20.65 -4.37
CA GLN A 31 20.83 21.88 -3.69
C GLN A 31 19.90 22.08 -2.49
N ALA A 32 20.47 22.57 -1.38
CA ALA A 32 19.76 22.82 -0.15
C ALA A 32 18.50 23.66 -0.41
N ALA A 33 17.37 23.07 -0.07
CA ALA A 33 16.08 23.73 0.09
C ALA A 33 16.03 24.38 1.50
N ASP A 34 15.44 25.56 1.63
CA ASP A 34 15.24 26.43 2.82
C ASP A 34 13.88 26.24 3.57
N ALA A 35 13.76 26.42 4.90
CA ALA A 35 12.46 26.15 5.58
C ALA A 35 11.31 27.10 5.20
N VAL A 36 10.09 26.61 5.41
CA VAL A 36 8.93 27.03 4.61
C VAL A 36 9.31 26.97 3.14
N GLU A 37 9.76 25.82 2.64
CA GLU A 37 9.87 25.61 1.19
C GLU A 37 8.80 24.65 0.72
N GLY A 38 7.61 25.24 0.60
CA GLY A 38 6.72 24.88 -0.49
C GLY A 38 6.82 25.96 -1.57
N PRO A 39 6.34 25.67 -2.78
CA PRO A 39 6.20 26.67 -3.82
C PRO A 39 5.42 27.88 -3.29
N GLY A 40 5.89 29.09 -3.63
CA GLY A 40 5.28 30.36 -3.19
C GLY A 40 5.77 30.92 -1.86
N ALA A 41 6.80 30.34 -1.24
CA ALA A 41 7.47 30.95 -0.11
C ALA A 41 8.18 32.25 -0.49
N VAL A 42 8.09 33.26 0.39
CA VAL A 42 8.69 34.58 0.15
C VAL A 42 9.67 34.96 1.24
N ASN A 43 10.79 35.56 0.85
CA ASN A 43 11.71 36.23 1.75
C ASN A 43 11.09 37.56 2.18
N THR A 44 10.75 37.68 3.47
CA THR A 44 10.04 38.85 4.01
C THR A 44 10.86 40.14 4.02
N THR A 45 12.19 40.07 3.81
CA THR A 45 13.06 41.26 3.71
C THR A 45 13.06 41.88 2.32
N THR A 46 12.79 41.09 1.28
CA THR A 46 12.85 41.52 -0.12
C THR A 46 11.49 41.52 -0.80
N THR A 47 10.56 40.73 -0.29
CA THR A 47 9.26 40.46 -0.93
C THR A 47 8.14 40.56 0.11
N PRO A 48 7.09 41.37 -0.16
CA PRO A 48 5.92 41.42 0.72
C PRO A 48 5.23 40.06 0.81
N VAL A 49 4.75 39.71 2.01
CA VAL A 49 3.92 38.51 2.20
C VAL A 49 2.58 38.67 1.46
N PRO A 50 2.18 37.71 0.62
CA PRO A 50 0.89 37.77 -0.06
C PRO A 50 -0.28 37.92 0.92
N PRO A 51 -1.35 38.64 0.52
CA PRO A 51 -2.55 38.75 1.35
C PRO A 51 -3.20 37.37 1.58
N TYR A 52 -4.18 37.33 2.49
CA TYR A 52 -4.98 36.11 2.69
C TYR A 52 -5.53 35.61 1.34
N PRO A 53 -5.38 34.31 1.00
CA PRO A 53 -5.71 33.79 -0.33
C PRO A 53 -7.13 34.14 -0.78
N GLY A 54 -7.25 34.60 -2.03
CA GLY A 54 -8.53 35.03 -2.59
C GLY A 54 -9.06 36.37 -2.04
N SER A 55 -8.23 37.15 -1.33
CA SER A 55 -8.62 38.45 -0.78
C SER A 55 -7.53 39.51 -0.96
N THR A 56 -7.85 40.77 -0.64
CA THR A 56 -6.88 41.88 -0.56
C THR A 56 -6.39 42.16 0.86
N ARG A 57 -6.80 41.35 1.85
CA ARG A 57 -6.43 41.59 3.25
C ARG A 57 -4.98 41.21 3.48
N ALA A 58 -4.14 42.20 3.75
CA ALA A 58 -2.80 41.98 4.26
C ALA A 58 -2.85 41.31 5.65
N VAL A 59 -1.92 40.39 5.89
CA VAL A 59 -1.75 39.74 7.19
C VAL A 59 -0.35 40.00 7.72
N ASP A 60 -0.26 40.28 9.01
CA ASP A 60 0.99 40.70 9.66
C ASP A 60 1.51 39.68 10.68
N ALA A 61 0.85 38.52 10.86
CA ALA A 61 1.25 37.56 11.89
C ALA A 61 2.65 36.97 11.65
N TRP A 62 3.13 36.93 10.40
CA TRP A 62 4.51 36.55 10.10
C TRP A 62 5.55 37.45 10.81
N LYS A 63 5.21 38.71 11.11
CA LYS A 63 6.08 39.65 11.84
C LYS A 63 6.34 39.25 13.29
N LEU A 64 5.49 38.38 13.84
CA LEU A 64 5.63 37.83 15.18
C LEU A 64 6.60 36.66 15.23
N ALA A 65 6.93 36.05 14.08
CA ALA A 65 7.99 35.07 14.01
C ALA A 65 9.35 35.78 14.15
N GLY A 66 10.22 35.23 14.98
CA GLY A 66 11.52 35.81 15.28
C GLY A 66 12.62 34.77 15.44
N ILE A 67 13.86 35.27 15.40
CA ILE A 67 15.11 34.52 15.37
C ILE A 67 15.95 34.89 16.60
N PRO A 68 16.63 33.93 17.25
CA PRO A 68 17.71 34.13 18.18
C PRO A 68 18.84 34.95 17.56
N THR A 69 19.31 35.99 18.25
CA THR A 69 20.46 36.78 17.78
C THR A 69 21.76 36.45 18.51
N ASP A 70 21.79 35.35 19.27
CA ASP A 70 22.93 34.98 20.13
C ASP A 70 24.17 34.48 19.35
N GLY A 71 24.05 34.27 18.04
CA GLY A 71 25.11 33.77 17.16
C GLY A 71 25.58 32.34 17.47
N LYS A 72 24.90 31.64 18.38
CA LYS A 72 25.23 30.29 18.87
C LYS A 72 24.15 29.27 18.54
N THR A 73 22.90 29.70 18.56
CA THR A 73 21.72 28.88 18.32
C THR A 73 21.30 29.09 16.88
N LEU A 74 21.95 28.38 15.96
CA LEU A 74 21.57 28.43 14.56
C LEU A 74 20.17 27.81 14.42
N GLY A 75 19.22 28.56 13.82
CA GLY A 75 18.01 28.03 13.18
C GLY A 75 16.78 27.82 14.05
N ALA A 76 16.78 28.15 15.34
CA ALA A 76 15.55 28.07 16.12
C ALA A 76 14.63 29.26 15.78
N SER A 77 13.38 29.03 15.41
CA SER A 77 12.39 30.11 15.27
C SER A 77 11.49 30.17 16.51
N GLY A 78 10.84 31.30 16.78
CA GLY A 78 9.81 31.40 17.81
C GLY A 78 8.70 32.36 17.42
N SER A 79 7.52 32.20 18.00
CA SER A 79 6.37 33.09 17.80
C SER A 79 6.12 33.94 19.02
N GLN A 80 6.06 35.26 18.85
CA GLN A 80 5.57 36.14 19.90
C GLN A 80 4.04 36.05 20.02
N VAL A 81 3.56 35.69 21.21
CA VAL A 81 2.12 35.43 21.50
C VAL A 81 1.51 36.47 22.43
N ALA A 82 2.32 37.27 23.10
CA ALA A 82 1.92 38.46 23.84
C ALA A 82 3.13 39.41 23.95
N PRO A 83 2.99 40.66 24.47
CA PRO A 83 4.09 41.62 24.48
C PRO A 83 5.39 41.09 25.08
N GLN A 84 5.31 40.24 26.10
CA GLN A 84 6.47 39.69 26.79
C GLN A 84 6.57 38.17 26.70
N TRP A 85 5.93 37.53 25.72
CA TRP A 85 5.84 36.07 25.69
C TRP A 85 6.06 35.52 24.30
N ILE A 86 6.93 34.50 24.23
CA ILE A 86 7.19 33.73 23.03
C ILE A 86 6.92 32.25 23.26
N VAL A 87 6.54 31.56 22.18
CA VAL A 87 6.39 30.10 22.14
C VAL A 87 7.34 29.55 21.08
N THR A 88 8.04 28.47 21.41
CA THR A 88 8.98 27.77 20.51
C THR A 88 9.04 26.27 20.84
N ALA A 89 9.72 25.51 20.00
CA ALA A 89 10.02 24.10 20.24
C ALA A 89 10.97 23.94 21.43
N HIS A 90 10.74 22.95 22.30
CA HIS A 90 11.51 22.82 23.55
C HIS A 90 13.00 22.53 23.31
N HIS A 91 13.31 21.63 22.39
CA HIS A 91 14.71 21.28 22.06
C HIS A 91 15.51 22.43 21.46
N ASN A 92 14.82 23.48 21.01
CA ASN A 92 15.37 24.70 20.44
C ASN A 92 15.06 25.92 21.34
N ALA A 93 14.60 25.70 22.57
CA ALA A 93 14.22 26.77 23.46
C ALA A 93 15.42 27.61 23.86
N LEU A 94 15.24 28.92 23.78
CA LEU A 94 16.30 29.87 24.04
C LEU A 94 16.70 29.87 25.53
N PRO A 95 18.01 29.80 25.83
CA PRO A 95 18.54 30.03 27.16
C PRO A 95 18.15 31.40 27.74
N VAL A 96 18.03 31.45 29.06
CA VAL A 96 17.91 32.71 29.80
C VAL A 96 19.18 33.55 29.58
N GLY A 97 19.01 34.82 29.21
CA GLY A 97 20.07 35.75 28.85
C GLY A 97 20.23 35.94 27.34
N ASP A 98 19.69 35.03 26.51
CA ASP A 98 19.70 35.19 25.05
C ASP A 98 18.61 36.16 24.58
N THR A 99 18.67 36.51 23.31
CA THR A 99 17.86 37.58 22.74
C THR A 99 16.97 37.05 21.62
N PHE A 100 15.69 37.37 21.69
CA PHE A 100 14.70 37.12 20.66
C PHE A 100 14.50 38.39 19.83
N THR A 101 14.60 38.28 18.50
CA THR A 101 14.35 39.39 17.57
C THR A 101 13.31 39.00 16.55
N ASN A 102 12.27 39.81 16.40
CA ASN A 102 11.29 39.69 15.31
C ASN A 102 11.23 41.02 14.53
N ALA A 103 10.30 41.13 13.57
CA ALA A 103 10.18 42.33 12.74
C ALA A 103 9.71 43.59 13.51
N LEU A 104 9.33 43.44 14.78
CA LEU A 104 8.73 44.48 15.62
C LEU A 104 9.68 44.97 16.72
N GLY A 105 10.72 44.19 17.05
CA GLY A 105 11.73 44.57 18.01
C GLY A 105 12.56 43.40 18.53
N THR A 106 13.31 43.69 19.59
CA THR A 106 14.29 42.80 20.19
C THR A 106 14.16 42.85 21.71
N ALA A 107 14.19 41.69 22.37
CA ALA A 107 14.17 41.59 23.83
C ALA A 107 14.95 40.37 24.35
N THR A 108 15.55 40.53 25.53
CA THR A 108 16.25 39.45 26.24
C THR A 108 15.25 38.52 26.93
N ILE A 109 15.56 37.23 26.97
CA ILE A 109 14.79 36.22 27.67
C ILE A 109 15.27 36.13 29.11
N ASP A 110 14.35 36.25 30.06
CA ASP A 110 14.64 36.19 31.50
C ASP A 110 14.07 34.92 32.18
N ALA A 111 13.17 34.18 31.50
CA ALA A 111 12.68 32.87 31.94
C ALA A 111 12.21 32.00 30.76
N THR A 112 12.36 30.69 30.90
CA THR A 112 11.87 29.68 29.94
C THR A 112 11.19 28.54 30.71
N TYR A 113 10.03 28.11 30.23
CA TYR A 113 9.21 27.07 30.85
C TYR A 113 8.90 25.97 29.84
N ALA A 114 9.36 24.76 30.13
CA ALA A 114 9.03 23.56 29.36
C ALA A 114 7.70 22.95 29.81
N ALA A 115 7.06 22.20 28.92
CA ALA A 115 5.90 21.40 29.27
C ALA A 115 6.26 20.24 30.22
N PRO A 116 5.31 19.77 31.06
CA PRO A 116 5.53 18.59 31.89
C PRO A 116 5.85 17.36 31.03
N GLY A 117 6.87 16.60 31.41
CA GLY A 117 7.29 15.40 30.71
C GLY A 117 8.31 15.63 29.59
N SER A 118 8.63 16.87 29.22
CA SER A 118 9.72 17.17 28.28
C SER A 118 11.06 16.71 28.84
N SER A 119 11.74 15.74 28.20
CA SER A 119 13.09 15.35 28.59
C SER A 119 14.07 16.46 28.20
N ASN A 120 14.71 17.03 29.21
CA ASN A 120 15.52 18.25 29.17
C ASN A 120 16.99 18.04 28.76
N THR A 121 17.32 16.98 28.03
CA THR A 121 18.69 16.79 27.55
C THR A 121 18.89 17.45 26.20
N ALA A 122 19.52 18.64 26.25
CA ALA A 122 20.05 19.33 25.09
C ALA A 122 20.90 18.37 24.23
N GLY A 123 20.39 18.03 23.05
CA GLY A 123 21.07 17.18 22.07
C GLY A 123 20.47 15.77 21.96
N GLY A 124 19.46 15.63 21.10
CA GLY A 124 18.92 14.34 20.68
C GLY A 124 17.41 14.29 20.71
N TYR A 125 16.78 14.80 19.66
CA TYR A 125 15.37 14.61 19.40
C TYR A 125 15.16 13.16 18.94
N ASP A 126 14.86 12.23 19.86
CA ASP A 126 14.60 10.83 19.49
C ASP A 126 13.16 10.41 19.82
N CYS A 127 12.25 10.70 18.88
CA CYS A 127 10.87 10.23 18.95
C CYS A 127 10.71 8.77 18.50
N SER A 128 11.80 8.02 18.33
CA SER A 128 11.74 6.56 18.10
C SER A 128 11.52 5.76 19.38
N THR A 129 11.61 6.40 20.55
CA THR A 129 11.30 5.77 21.85
C THR A 129 10.00 6.34 22.44
N ALA A 130 9.15 5.47 22.98
CA ALA A 130 7.86 5.83 23.61
C ALA A 130 7.99 6.68 24.90
N ALA A 131 9.18 7.21 25.20
CA ALA A 131 9.52 7.97 26.39
C ALA A 131 9.75 9.48 26.13
N GLY A 132 9.63 9.94 24.88
CA GLY A 132 9.61 11.37 24.59
C GLY A 132 8.40 12.05 25.24
N GLY A 133 8.56 13.30 25.66
CA GLY A 133 7.47 14.16 26.12
C GLY A 133 7.17 15.31 25.14
N PRO A 134 6.19 16.17 25.44
CA PRO A 134 5.82 17.29 24.58
C PRO A 134 7.01 18.23 24.31
N ASP A 135 7.19 18.66 23.06
CA ASP A 135 8.32 19.50 22.64
C ASP A 135 7.93 20.96 22.48
N ILE A 136 7.59 21.60 23.59
CA ILE A 136 7.19 23.01 23.60
C ILE A 136 7.75 23.73 24.81
N SER A 137 8.18 24.97 24.57
CA SER A 137 8.60 25.91 25.60
C SER A 137 7.88 27.24 25.43
N ILE A 138 7.58 27.87 26.56
CA ILE A 138 7.12 29.25 26.65
C ILE A 138 8.21 30.05 27.34
N SER A 139 8.70 31.11 26.71
CA SER A 139 9.71 32.01 27.29
C SER A 139 9.14 33.39 27.52
N HIS A 140 9.58 34.00 28.63
CA HIS A 140 9.25 35.37 29.02
C HIS A 140 10.36 36.33 28.54
N LEU A 141 9.95 37.51 28.09
CA LEU A 141 10.83 38.57 27.62
C LEU A 141 10.94 39.66 28.69
N ALA A 142 12.18 40.05 29.01
CA ALA A 142 12.50 41.07 29.99
C ALA A 142 11.85 42.44 29.67
N THR A 143 11.66 42.74 28.39
CA THR A 143 11.01 43.96 27.91
C THR A 143 9.93 43.64 26.89
N PRO A 144 8.80 44.38 26.88
CA PRO A 144 7.73 44.14 25.92
C PRO A 144 8.13 44.54 24.50
N ILE A 145 7.83 43.68 23.53
CA ILE A 145 7.83 43.99 22.10
C ILE A 145 6.38 44.27 21.69
N ALA A 146 6.11 45.39 21.03
CA ALA A 146 4.76 45.75 20.60
C ALA A 146 4.22 44.77 19.54
N GLY A 147 2.92 44.47 19.58
CA GLY A 147 2.26 43.64 18.58
C GLY A 147 1.96 44.39 17.28
N PRO A 148 1.71 43.70 16.16
CA PRO A 148 1.28 44.31 14.92
C PRO A 148 -0.17 44.82 15.05
N ALA A 149 -0.63 45.61 14.08
CA ALA A 149 -2.00 46.14 14.07
C ALA A 149 -3.09 45.04 14.14
N GLY A 150 -2.79 43.84 13.65
CA GLY A 150 -3.66 42.66 13.73
C GLY A 150 -3.68 41.96 15.09
N GLY A 151 -2.92 42.45 16.07
CA GLY A 151 -2.79 41.87 17.40
C GLY A 151 -1.91 40.62 17.46
N PHE A 152 -1.84 40.03 18.66
CA PHE A 152 -1.17 38.76 18.89
C PHE A 152 -2.10 37.58 18.56
N PRO A 153 -1.54 36.40 18.21
CA PRO A 153 -2.34 35.22 17.98
C PRO A 153 -3.03 34.74 19.25
N THR A 154 -4.21 34.16 19.07
CA THR A 154 -4.86 33.39 20.12
C THR A 154 -4.23 31.99 20.17
N LEU A 155 -3.96 31.47 21.36
CA LEU A 155 -3.43 30.11 21.55
C LEU A 155 -4.56 29.09 21.48
N LEU A 156 -4.36 28.03 20.70
CA LEU A 156 -5.28 26.90 20.64
C LEU A 156 -5.01 25.95 21.82
N THR A 157 -6.03 25.67 22.64
CA THR A 157 -5.87 24.84 23.86
C THR A 157 -6.19 23.36 23.65
N ASP A 158 -6.68 22.98 22.48
CA ASP A 158 -6.99 21.59 22.16
C ASP A 158 -6.12 21.16 20.97
N PRO A 159 -5.76 19.88 20.88
CA PRO A 159 -5.03 19.40 19.72
C PRO A 159 -5.85 19.63 18.44
N LEU A 160 -5.19 20.07 17.37
CA LEU A 160 -5.73 19.88 16.03
C LEU A 160 -5.89 18.37 15.78
N PRO A 161 -6.77 17.93 14.87
CA PRO A 161 -6.77 16.56 14.39
C PRO A 161 -5.58 16.26 13.47
N SER A 162 -5.33 14.99 13.18
CA SER A 162 -4.37 14.59 12.14
C SER A 162 -4.76 15.23 10.79
N LEU A 163 -3.80 15.28 9.85
CA LEU A 163 -4.03 15.71 8.47
C LEU A 163 -5.34 15.11 7.91
N ASP A 164 -6.03 15.84 7.02
CA ASP A 164 -7.27 15.49 6.29
C ASP A 164 -8.66 15.80 6.88
N VAL A 165 -8.82 16.62 7.91
CA VAL A 165 -10.16 16.88 8.49
C VAL A 165 -11.00 18.00 7.87
N GLY A 166 -10.48 18.73 6.87
CA GLY A 166 -11.21 19.81 6.19
C GLY A 166 -11.65 20.93 7.12
N LEU A 167 -10.71 21.44 7.92
CA LEU A 167 -10.89 22.72 8.62
C LEU A 167 -10.97 23.86 7.59
N PRO A 168 -11.70 24.95 7.87
CA PRO A 168 -11.85 26.04 6.91
C PRO A 168 -10.61 26.94 6.88
N GLY A 169 -10.46 27.66 5.77
CA GLY A 169 -9.48 28.73 5.61
C GLY A 169 -8.06 28.25 5.32
N TYR A 170 -7.08 29.02 5.78
CA TYR A 170 -5.67 28.84 5.41
C TYR A 170 -4.76 29.02 6.62
N ALA A 171 -3.56 28.44 6.54
CA ALA A 171 -2.50 28.63 7.51
C ALA A 171 -1.31 29.38 6.88
N LEU A 172 -0.87 30.45 7.53
CA LEU A 172 0.35 31.17 7.20
C LEU A 172 1.47 30.61 8.08
N SER A 173 2.40 29.89 7.47
CA SER A 173 3.61 29.43 8.16
C SER A 173 4.72 30.45 8.01
N ALA A 174 5.45 30.71 9.08
CA ALA A 174 6.60 31.62 9.10
C ALA A 174 7.73 31.09 9.99
N GLY A 175 8.96 31.10 9.45
CA GLY A 175 10.16 30.60 10.13
C GLY A 175 11.43 31.07 9.40
N GLU A 176 12.59 30.91 10.01
CA GLU A 176 13.87 31.37 9.46
C GLU A 176 14.30 30.56 8.23
N GLY A 177 14.16 29.25 8.31
CA GLY A 177 14.57 28.30 7.29
C GLY A 177 16.02 28.27 6.86
N GLY A 178 16.68 27.12 7.07
CA GLY A 178 18.00 26.85 6.52
C GLY A 178 19.13 27.75 7.04
N PHE A 179 18.96 28.36 8.22
CA PHE A 179 19.95 29.23 8.86
C PHE A 179 20.30 30.50 8.06
N THR A 180 19.30 31.07 7.38
CA THR A 180 19.51 32.18 6.43
C THR A 180 19.51 33.57 7.07
N GLY A 181 19.14 33.69 8.36
CA GLY A 181 19.12 34.95 9.10
C GLY A 181 17.94 35.87 8.81
N TYR A 182 16.89 35.38 8.13
CA TYR A 182 15.66 36.14 7.86
C TYR A 182 14.42 35.25 7.85
N ILE A 183 13.24 35.84 8.06
CA ILE A 183 11.97 35.10 8.07
C ILE A 183 11.46 34.85 6.65
N LYS A 184 11.06 33.61 6.38
CA LYS A 184 10.28 33.18 5.23
C LYS A 184 8.83 32.96 5.63
N ALA A 185 7.91 33.17 4.69
CA ALA A 185 6.49 32.90 4.92
C ALA A 185 5.80 32.31 3.69
N ALA A 186 4.85 31.41 3.91
CA ALA A 186 4.04 30.81 2.85
C ALA A 186 2.66 30.39 3.35
N TRP A 187 1.71 30.34 2.41
CA TRP A 187 0.34 29.93 2.65
C TRP A 187 0.13 28.45 2.31
N SER A 188 -0.47 27.72 3.25
CA SER A 188 -1.04 26.39 3.02
C SER A 188 -2.54 26.39 3.27
N ASP A 189 -3.25 25.44 2.69
CA ASP A 189 -4.55 25.05 3.20
C ASP A 189 -4.42 24.22 4.49
N THR A 190 -5.54 23.91 5.14
CA THR A 190 -5.52 23.11 6.39
C THR A 190 -5.21 21.63 6.17
N SER A 191 -5.03 21.17 4.92
CA SER A 191 -4.45 19.85 4.63
C SER A 191 -2.92 19.89 4.61
N GLY A 192 -2.33 21.08 4.73
CA GLY A 192 -0.88 21.30 4.70
C GLY A 192 -0.33 21.47 3.28
N ALA A 193 -1.17 21.44 2.24
CA ALA A 193 -0.76 21.66 0.87
C ALA A 193 -0.52 23.14 0.58
N SER A 194 0.49 23.47 -0.22
CA SER A 194 0.77 24.85 -0.63
C SER A 194 -0.38 25.40 -1.48
N VAL A 195 -0.74 26.66 -1.22
CA VAL A 195 -1.73 27.39 -2.03
C VAL A 195 -1.20 27.66 -3.45
N THR A 196 0.11 27.78 -3.62
CA THR A 196 0.74 28.11 -4.92
C THR A 196 0.98 26.85 -5.77
N ASP A 197 1.28 25.73 -5.11
CA ASP A 197 1.36 24.40 -5.74
C ASP A 197 0.71 23.35 -4.82
N PRO A 198 -0.56 23.01 -5.06
CA PRO A 198 -1.29 22.05 -4.23
C PRO A 198 -0.71 20.63 -4.23
N SER A 199 0.25 20.31 -5.12
CA SER A 199 0.90 18.99 -5.13
C SER A 199 2.04 18.87 -4.12
N GLN A 200 2.45 19.98 -3.49
CA GLN A 200 3.55 20.03 -2.54
C GLN A 200 3.06 20.46 -1.15
N ALA A 201 3.54 19.79 -0.11
CA ALA A 201 3.27 20.17 1.27
C ALA A 201 4.23 21.26 1.75
N ILE A 202 3.77 22.12 2.66
CA ILE A 202 4.65 23.04 3.38
C ILE A 202 5.19 22.33 4.62
N THR A 203 6.51 22.17 4.68
CA THR A 203 7.21 21.51 5.78
C THR A 203 8.30 22.40 6.40
N ALA A 204 8.62 22.11 7.66
CA ALA A 204 9.85 22.60 8.28
C ALA A 204 11.06 21.87 7.68
N ILE A 205 12.18 22.57 7.49
CA ILE A 205 13.42 21.95 7.03
C ILE A 205 14.27 21.52 8.21
N GLY A 206 15.06 20.46 7.99
CA GLY A 206 16.05 20.01 8.96
C GLY A 206 16.96 21.17 9.37
N GLY A 207 16.81 21.62 10.61
CA GLY A 207 17.54 22.77 11.16
C GLY A 207 16.67 23.92 11.64
N ASP A 208 15.41 24.03 11.18
CA ASP A 208 14.47 25.06 11.64
C ASP A 208 13.31 24.47 12.46
N SER A 209 13.54 24.28 13.76
CA SER A 209 12.47 23.96 14.70
C SER A 209 12.05 25.20 15.48
N GLY A 210 10.74 25.36 15.64
CA GLY A 210 10.10 26.46 16.34
C GLY A 210 9.35 27.46 15.44
N GLY A 211 9.33 27.24 14.12
CA GLY A 211 8.58 28.07 13.16
C GLY A 211 7.08 28.11 13.49
N ALA A 212 6.43 29.25 13.31
CA ALA A 212 5.03 29.44 13.68
C ALA A 212 4.09 29.09 12.52
N SER A 213 2.93 28.51 12.82
CA SER A 213 1.84 28.38 11.86
C SER A 213 0.58 29.05 12.38
N TYR A 214 0.16 30.11 11.69
CA TYR A 214 -0.97 30.95 12.04
C TYR A 214 -2.19 30.57 11.20
N TRP A 215 -3.21 30.01 11.84
CA TRP A 215 -4.45 29.64 11.19
C TRP A 215 -5.43 30.79 11.15
N TYR A 216 -6.06 30.92 9.99
CA TYR A 216 -7.12 31.87 9.70
C TYR A 216 -8.35 31.11 9.20
N PRO A 217 -9.33 30.78 10.07
CA PRO A 217 -10.55 30.09 9.69
C PRO A 217 -11.29 30.75 8.52
N ASN A 218 -11.18 32.07 8.38
CA ASN A 218 -11.70 32.83 7.25
C ASN A 218 -10.93 34.15 7.06
N TRP A 219 -11.21 34.88 5.99
CA TRP A 219 -10.48 36.10 5.65
C TRP A 219 -10.62 37.23 6.67
N ASN A 220 -11.58 37.23 7.60
CA ASN A 220 -11.75 38.27 8.62
C ASN A 220 -11.21 37.89 10.02
N SER A 221 -10.77 36.64 10.20
CA SER A 221 -10.39 36.14 11.52
C SER A 221 -9.09 36.75 12.03
N ALA A 222 -8.95 36.86 13.35
CA ALA A 222 -7.65 37.04 13.98
C ALA A 222 -6.78 35.77 13.78
N PRO A 223 -5.44 35.88 13.83
CA PRO A 223 -4.58 34.71 13.77
C PRO A 223 -4.78 33.82 15.00
N ILE A 224 -4.85 32.52 14.79
CA ILE A 224 -4.75 31.51 15.84
C ILE A 224 -3.39 30.84 15.68
N LEU A 225 -2.57 30.79 16.72
CA LEU A 225 -1.36 30.00 16.67
C LEU A 225 -1.79 28.54 16.71
N ALA A 226 -1.86 27.93 15.55
CA ALA A 226 -2.31 26.55 15.35
C ALA A 226 -1.15 25.58 15.57
N ASN A 227 0.07 26.01 15.25
CA ASN A 227 1.22 25.13 15.31
C ASN A 227 2.57 25.80 15.57
N VAL A 228 3.50 25.01 16.10
CA VAL A 228 4.93 25.31 16.20
C VAL A 228 5.65 24.16 15.51
N LEU A 229 6.25 24.45 14.37
CA LEU A 229 6.79 23.45 13.46
C LEU A 229 8.08 22.86 14.03
N VAL A 230 8.16 21.54 14.06
CA VAL A 230 9.34 20.76 14.47
C VAL A 230 9.74 19.84 13.32
N TYR A 231 11.04 19.64 13.09
CA TYR A 231 11.68 18.67 12.19
C TYR A 231 10.77 18.00 11.11
N ALA A 232 10.90 18.38 9.83
CA ALA A 232 10.10 17.84 8.71
C ALA A 232 8.57 17.94 8.88
N GLY A 233 8.13 18.66 9.91
CA GLY A 233 6.75 18.79 10.30
C GLY A 233 5.93 19.59 9.30
N VAL A 234 4.69 19.16 9.10
CA VAL A 234 3.70 19.85 8.29
C VAL A 234 3.18 21.12 8.98
N ALA A 235 2.87 22.13 8.16
CA ALA A 235 2.31 23.41 8.57
C ALA A 235 1.08 23.29 9.52
N PHE A 236 0.30 22.21 9.42
CA PHE A 236 -0.98 22.08 10.10
C PHE A 236 -1.30 20.60 10.40
N GLY A 237 -1.60 20.23 11.65
CA GLY A 237 -2.01 18.86 12.05
C GLY A 237 -1.38 18.31 13.34
N GLN A 238 -1.81 17.10 13.77
CA GLN A 238 -1.34 16.43 15.02
C GLN A 238 0.11 15.99 15.03
N SER A 239 0.71 15.68 13.88
CA SER A 239 2.11 15.23 13.86
C SER A 239 3.09 16.33 14.29
N THR A 240 2.59 17.55 14.47
CA THR A 240 3.39 18.74 14.73
C THR A 240 2.85 19.62 15.86
N ALA A 241 1.69 19.32 16.47
CA ALA A 241 1.00 20.28 17.32
C ALA A 241 1.81 20.72 18.55
N GLN A 242 1.73 22.03 18.84
CA GLN A 242 2.26 22.74 20.02
C GLN A 242 2.21 21.94 21.32
N PHE A 243 1.18 21.15 21.54
CA PHE A 243 0.96 20.46 22.81
C PHE A 243 0.63 18.98 22.64
N ALA A 244 0.73 18.44 21.43
CA ALA A 244 0.49 17.03 21.12
C ALA A 244 1.27 16.68 19.85
N GLY A 245 2.39 15.97 20.02
CA GLY A 245 3.21 15.49 18.91
C GLY A 245 3.38 13.98 18.93
N HIS A 246 4.16 13.47 17.97
CA HIS A 246 4.57 12.06 17.94
C HIS A 246 5.26 11.61 19.25
N CYS A 247 5.80 12.58 19.98
CA CYS A 247 6.59 12.41 21.20
C CYS A 247 5.75 12.70 22.46
N GLY A 248 4.41 12.62 22.40
CA GLY A 248 3.53 12.79 23.58
C GLY A 248 2.68 14.06 23.56
N SER A 249 1.77 14.18 24.53
CA SER A 249 0.84 15.31 24.64
C SER A 249 0.80 15.90 26.04
N VAL A 250 0.58 17.21 26.12
CA VAL A 250 0.25 17.91 27.36
C VAL A 250 -1.20 17.55 27.70
N ALA A 251 -1.40 16.77 28.76
CA ALA A 251 -2.71 16.24 29.14
C ALA A 251 -3.77 17.33 29.36
N ASP A 252 -3.37 18.49 29.86
CA ASP A 252 -4.21 19.70 29.95
C ASP A 252 -3.37 20.93 29.54
N VAL A 253 -3.42 21.21 28.24
CA VAL A 253 -2.74 22.37 27.62
C VAL A 253 -3.09 23.66 28.34
N LYS A 254 -4.38 23.87 28.58
CA LYS A 254 -4.88 25.12 29.14
C LYS A 254 -4.37 25.32 30.56
N ALA A 255 -4.46 24.28 31.41
CA ALA A 255 -3.96 24.35 32.77
C ALA A 255 -2.45 24.61 32.81
N TRP A 256 -1.67 23.99 31.92
CA TRP A 256 -0.23 24.24 31.85
C TRP A 256 0.06 25.70 31.45
N VAL A 257 -0.54 26.17 30.35
CA VAL A 257 -0.44 27.55 29.85
C VAL A 257 -0.82 28.56 30.95
N ASP A 258 -1.95 28.36 31.62
CA ASP A 258 -2.39 29.21 32.73
C ASP A 258 -1.40 29.21 33.89
N SER A 259 -0.79 28.05 34.22
CA SER A 259 0.20 27.94 35.29
C SER A 259 1.51 28.70 34.98
N VAL A 260 1.90 28.77 33.71
CA VAL A 260 3.07 29.53 33.26
C VAL A 260 2.81 31.02 33.39
N PHE A 261 1.68 31.50 32.84
CA PHE A 261 1.33 32.92 32.90
C PHE A 261 0.95 33.41 34.31
N ALA A 262 0.57 32.50 35.22
CA ALA A 262 0.34 32.83 36.62
C ALA A 262 1.61 33.31 37.35
N LYS A 263 2.81 32.98 36.85
CA LYS A 263 4.09 33.44 37.42
C LYS A 263 4.32 34.95 37.25
N TYR A 264 3.63 35.58 36.30
CA TYR A 264 3.70 37.03 36.03
C TYR A 264 2.28 37.63 35.92
N PRO A 265 1.57 37.80 37.04
CA PRO A 265 0.14 38.12 37.04
C PRO A 265 -0.21 39.53 36.54
N THR A 266 0.75 40.46 36.54
CA THR A 266 0.55 41.86 36.11
C THR A 266 0.77 42.06 34.62
N GLN A 267 1.24 41.04 33.90
CA GLN A 267 1.57 41.13 32.49
C GLN A 267 0.42 40.67 31.60
N GLN A 268 0.41 41.19 30.38
CA GLN A 268 -0.57 40.79 29.38
C GLN A 268 -0.33 39.33 28.95
N ARG A 269 -1.39 38.54 29.03
CA ARG A 269 -1.41 37.13 28.62
C ARG A 269 -1.95 37.00 27.20
N PRO A 270 -1.54 35.97 26.44
CA PRO A 270 -2.21 35.65 25.18
C PRO A 270 -3.66 35.28 25.44
N ALA A 271 -4.53 35.59 24.48
CA ALA A 271 -5.87 35.02 24.45
C ALA A 271 -5.78 33.51 24.20
N THR A 272 -6.74 32.74 24.71
CA THR A 272 -6.87 31.30 24.44
C THR A 272 -8.21 30.99 23.78
N THR A 273 -8.25 29.97 22.93
CA THR A 273 -9.48 29.46 22.30
C THR A 273 -9.44 27.94 22.20
N THR A 274 -10.63 27.34 22.16
CA THR A 274 -10.79 25.93 21.79
C THR A 274 -11.00 25.80 20.29
N LEU A 275 -10.76 24.60 19.75
CA LEU A 275 -11.02 24.32 18.34
C LEU A 275 -12.52 24.43 18.02
N ALA A 276 -13.38 24.04 18.96
CA ALA A 276 -14.84 24.16 18.83
C ALA A 276 -15.34 25.60 18.82
N ALA A 277 -14.67 26.52 19.53
CA ALA A 277 -15.00 27.94 19.50
C ALA A 277 -14.50 28.62 18.23
N ALA A 278 -13.30 28.27 17.77
CA ALA A 278 -12.70 28.82 16.54
C ALA A 278 -13.43 28.34 15.28
N ASP A 279 -13.88 27.08 15.26
CA ASP A 279 -14.65 26.50 14.17
C ASP A 279 -15.69 25.50 14.71
N PRO A 280 -16.96 25.92 14.89
CA PRO A 280 -18.03 25.07 15.38
C PRO A 280 -18.24 23.81 14.51
N ILE A 281 -18.69 22.71 15.12
CA ILE A 281 -18.88 21.44 14.41
C ILE A 281 -19.79 21.57 13.18
N ALA A 282 -20.79 22.45 13.22
CA ALA A 282 -21.70 22.68 12.11
C ALA A 282 -21.03 23.28 10.86
N ASN A 283 -19.87 23.92 11.01
CA ASN A 283 -19.15 24.61 9.94
C ASN A 283 -18.01 23.77 9.34
N ARG A 284 -17.65 22.65 9.99
CA ARG A 284 -16.56 21.77 9.57
C ARG A 284 -16.95 20.94 8.35
N ALA A 285 -15.95 20.49 7.59
CA ALA A 285 -16.16 19.42 6.63
C ALA A 285 -16.49 18.10 7.36
N PRO A 286 -17.34 17.23 6.78
CA PRO A 286 -17.53 15.89 7.31
C PRO A 286 -16.25 15.08 7.13
N VAL A 287 -16.09 14.02 7.93
CA VAL A 287 -14.92 13.17 7.82
C VAL A 287 -14.89 12.45 6.46
N ARG A 288 -13.72 12.41 5.83
CA ARG A 288 -13.47 11.72 4.55
C ARG A 288 -13.90 10.25 4.61
N PRO A 289 -14.45 9.66 3.54
CA PRO A 289 -14.82 8.24 3.53
C PRO A 289 -13.63 7.31 3.81
N GLY A 290 -13.89 6.13 4.38
CA GLY A 290 -12.84 5.20 4.81
C GLY A 290 -12.16 4.48 3.65
N ALA A 291 -12.93 3.79 2.80
CA ALA A 291 -12.40 3.06 1.65
C ALA A 291 -13.46 2.89 0.54
N LEU A 292 -12.97 2.78 -0.70
CA LEU A 292 -13.73 2.31 -1.86
C LEU A 292 -13.19 0.92 -2.25
N THR A 293 -14.00 -0.11 -2.07
CA THR A 293 -13.63 -1.47 -2.46
C THR A 293 -14.37 -1.83 -3.76
N PRO A 294 -13.66 -2.05 -4.88
CA PRO A 294 -14.25 -2.55 -6.12
C PRO A 294 -15.05 -3.83 -5.87
N LEU A 295 -16.29 -3.89 -6.35
CA LEU A 295 -17.20 -5.01 -6.12
C LEU A 295 -17.58 -5.73 -7.40
N ALA A 296 -18.07 -4.99 -8.40
CA ALA A 296 -18.58 -5.57 -9.65
C ALA A 296 -18.42 -4.58 -10.80
N SER A 297 -18.37 -5.12 -12.02
CA SER A 297 -18.18 -4.35 -13.24
C SER A 297 -19.16 -4.80 -14.33
N THR A 298 -19.62 -3.85 -15.14
CA THR A 298 -20.23 -4.12 -16.44
C THR A 298 -19.50 -3.32 -17.51
N ALA A 299 -19.94 -3.44 -18.77
CA ALA A 299 -19.40 -2.63 -19.86
C ALA A 299 -19.55 -1.12 -19.61
N SER A 300 -20.58 -0.69 -18.88
CA SER A 300 -20.91 0.73 -18.71
C SER A 300 -21.10 1.16 -17.26
N SER A 301 -20.78 0.29 -16.29
CA SER A 301 -20.93 0.61 -14.87
C SER A 301 -19.87 -0.06 -14.01
N PHE A 302 -19.61 0.54 -12.86
CA PHE A 302 -18.74 -0.01 -11.83
C PHE A 302 -19.37 0.18 -10.45
N SER A 303 -19.34 -0.87 -9.64
CA SER A 303 -19.90 -0.87 -8.28
C SER A 303 -18.79 -0.95 -7.24
N PHE A 304 -18.96 -0.23 -6.15
CA PHE A 304 -18.05 -0.20 -5.01
C PHE A 304 -18.82 -0.41 -3.70
N THR A 305 -18.17 -1.04 -2.74
CA THR A 305 -18.54 -0.90 -1.33
C THR A 305 -17.85 0.35 -0.77
N LEU A 306 -18.62 1.24 -0.16
CA LEU A 306 -18.09 2.42 0.51
C LEU A 306 -18.16 2.22 2.02
N THR A 307 -17.01 2.25 2.70
CA THR A 307 -16.98 2.16 4.17
C THR A 307 -17.04 3.56 4.80
N PRO A 308 -17.88 3.76 5.84
CA PRO A 308 -17.88 5.00 6.61
C PRO A 308 -16.49 5.26 7.23
N SER A 309 -16.19 6.53 7.48
CA SER A 309 -14.92 6.93 8.10
C SER A 309 -14.74 6.34 9.50
N PRO A 310 -13.50 6.02 9.92
CA PRO A 310 -13.19 5.85 11.34
C PRO A 310 -13.46 7.14 12.13
N SER A 311 -13.87 6.99 13.39
CA SER A 311 -13.93 8.08 14.37
C SER A 311 -12.52 8.41 14.87
N TYR A 312 -12.19 9.70 14.97
CA TYR A 312 -10.91 10.16 15.51
C TYR A 312 -11.09 10.64 16.95
N SER A 313 -10.25 10.16 17.87
CA SER A 313 -10.25 10.63 19.26
C SER A 313 -9.90 12.13 19.31
N GLY A 314 -10.67 12.93 20.05
CA GLY A 314 -10.46 14.37 20.18
C GLY A 314 -10.98 15.23 19.03
N TRP A 315 -11.59 14.64 17.99
CA TRP A 315 -12.19 15.37 16.87
C TRP A 315 -13.66 15.03 16.70
N SER A 316 -14.48 16.08 16.55
CA SER A 316 -15.88 15.95 16.18
C SER A 316 -16.11 16.66 14.84
N ALA A 317 -16.60 15.92 13.86
CA ALA A 317 -17.04 16.45 12.57
C ALA A 317 -18.56 16.29 12.45
N PRO A 318 -19.22 17.05 11.58
CA PRO A 318 -20.63 16.84 11.32
C PRO A 318 -20.83 15.46 10.70
N ALA A 319 -21.93 14.81 11.09
CA ALA A 319 -22.32 13.55 10.48
C ALA A 319 -22.57 13.77 8.97
N PRO A 320 -22.03 12.92 8.09
CA PRO A 320 -22.30 13.02 6.67
C PRO A 320 -23.78 12.76 6.39
N THR A 321 -24.37 13.61 5.55
CA THR A 321 -25.74 13.43 5.01
C THR A 321 -25.76 12.56 3.78
N GLY A 322 -24.63 12.49 3.08
CA GLY A 322 -24.45 11.70 1.87
C GLY A 322 -23.00 11.61 1.46
N TYR A 323 -22.79 10.94 0.35
CA TYR A 323 -21.51 10.73 -0.27
C TYR A 323 -21.67 10.94 -1.77
N ARG A 324 -20.63 11.48 -2.40
CA ARG A 324 -20.52 11.51 -3.85
C ARG A 324 -19.38 10.58 -4.25
N VAL A 325 -19.59 9.77 -5.27
CA VAL A 325 -18.56 8.90 -5.85
C VAL A 325 -18.48 9.19 -7.33
N ALA A 326 -17.29 9.45 -7.82
CA ALA A 326 -17.01 9.71 -9.22
C ALA A 326 -15.92 8.77 -9.75
N LEU A 327 -15.96 8.54 -11.06
CA LEU A 327 -14.95 7.85 -11.83
C LEU A 327 -14.37 8.84 -12.83
N VAL A 328 -13.11 9.21 -12.61
CA VAL A 328 -12.39 10.21 -13.39
C VAL A 328 -11.59 9.50 -14.49
N PRO A 329 -11.83 9.78 -15.78
CA PRO A 329 -11.09 9.16 -16.87
C PRO A 329 -9.65 9.73 -16.95
N PRO A 330 -8.74 9.09 -17.72
CA PRO A 330 -7.38 9.58 -17.89
C PRO A 330 -7.38 10.99 -18.52
N ALA A 331 -6.45 11.84 -18.09
CA ALA A 331 -6.29 13.17 -18.66
C ALA A 331 -6.02 13.09 -20.18
N GLY A 332 -6.66 13.97 -20.95
CA GLY A 332 -6.55 13.96 -22.42
C GLY A 332 -7.41 12.93 -23.15
N SER A 333 -8.20 12.10 -22.45
CA SER A 333 -9.12 11.13 -23.07
C SER A 333 -10.33 11.74 -23.78
N GLY A 334 -10.64 13.02 -23.54
CA GLY A 334 -11.85 13.68 -24.07
C GLY A 334 -13.16 13.24 -23.40
N LEU A 335 -13.10 12.34 -22.41
CA LEU A 335 -14.26 11.87 -21.66
C LEU A 335 -14.51 12.72 -20.42
N SER A 336 -15.79 12.90 -20.06
CA SER A 336 -16.17 13.57 -18.82
C SER A 336 -16.21 12.59 -17.64
N PRO A 337 -15.82 13.01 -16.41
CA PRO A 337 -16.02 12.21 -15.20
C PRO A 337 -17.49 11.82 -15.03
N GLN A 338 -17.74 10.57 -14.67
CA GLN A 338 -19.07 10.08 -14.31
C GLN A 338 -19.18 10.01 -12.80
N GLY A 339 -20.35 10.26 -12.23
CA GLY A 339 -20.50 10.17 -10.78
C GLY A 339 -21.94 10.06 -10.32
N THR A 340 -22.11 9.70 -9.06
CA THR A 340 -23.41 9.55 -8.42
C THR A 340 -23.35 10.04 -6.97
N ASN A 341 -24.50 10.47 -6.46
CA ASN A 341 -24.68 10.84 -5.06
C ASN A 341 -25.50 9.75 -4.37
N VAL A 342 -25.13 9.41 -3.14
CA VAL A 342 -25.82 8.43 -2.31
C VAL A 342 -26.04 9.03 -0.93
N THR A 343 -27.22 8.87 -0.35
CA THR A 343 -27.48 9.35 1.01
C THR A 343 -26.75 8.46 2.02
N ALA A 344 -26.34 9.03 3.16
CA ALA A 344 -25.67 8.26 4.21
C ALA A 344 -26.60 7.17 4.79
N ALA A 345 -27.91 7.46 4.84
CA ALA A 345 -28.93 6.51 5.23
C ALA A 345 -29.03 5.31 4.27
N ALA A 346 -28.92 5.53 2.96
CA ALA A 346 -28.95 4.46 1.97
C ALA A 346 -27.69 3.57 1.98
N LEU A 347 -26.57 4.10 2.48
CA LEU A 347 -25.31 3.35 2.59
C LEU A 347 -25.24 2.47 3.84
N GLY A 348 -25.81 2.87 4.98
CA GLY A 348 -25.74 2.07 6.21
C GLY A 348 -24.32 1.58 6.54
N ALA A 349 -24.18 0.39 7.15
CA ALA A 349 -22.90 -0.28 7.34
C ALA A 349 -22.57 -1.17 6.12
N GLY A 350 -21.97 -0.60 5.08
CA GLY A 350 -21.43 -1.37 3.94
C GLY A 350 -22.25 -1.36 2.65
N GLY A 351 -23.03 -0.30 2.40
CA GLY A 351 -23.83 -0.16 1.19
C GLY A 351 -23.00 -0.06 -0.09
N THR A 352 -23.65 -0.41 -1.20
CA THR A 352 -23.06 -0.40 -2.53
C THR A 352 -23.42 0.88 -3.26
N VAL A 353 -22.43 1.46 -3.94
CA VAL A 353 -22.62 2.57 -4.88
C VAL A 353 -22.26 2.09 -6.28
N THR A 354 -23.10 2.42 -7.26
CA THR A 354 -22.86 2.09 -8.68
C THR A 354 -22.77 3.37 -9.49
N VAL A 355 -21.66 3.54 -10.20
CA VAL A 355 -21.47 4.59 -11.19
C VAL A 355 -21.76 4.01 -12.56
N THR A 356 -22.60 4.67 -13.36
CA THR A 356 -23.04 4.23 -14.70
C THR A 356 -22.58 5.23 -15.78
N GLY A 357 -22.85 4.93 -17.06
CA GLY A 357 -22.47 5.79 -18.17
C GLY A 357 -20.97 5.75 -18.52
N LEU A 358 -20.27 4.70 -18.11
CA LEU A 358 -18.84 4.53 -18.36
C LEU A 358 -18.59 4.00 -19.77
N THR A 359 -17.41 4.33 -20.31
CA THR A 359 -16.93 3.79 -21.59
C THR A 359 -16.17 2.48 -21.34
N PRO A 360 -16.54 1.37 -22.00
CA PRO A 360 -15.87 0.08 -21.81
C PRO A 360 -14.37 0.15 -22.12
N GLY A 361 -13.54 -0.52 -21.32
CA GLY A 361 -12.11 -0.64 -21.56
C GLY A 361 -11.27 0.60 -21.16
N VAL A 362 -11.88 1.69 -20.70
CA VAL A 362 -11.17 2.88 -20.21
C VAL A 362 -10.83 2.72 -18.72
N ALA A 363 -9.58 2.96 -18.33
CA ALA A 363 -9.19 2.94 -16.92
C ALA A 363 -9.61 4.25 -16.23
N TYR A 364 -10.53 4.18 -15.26
CA TYR A 364 -10.99 5.31 -14.46
C TYR A 364 -10.39 5.30 -13.07
N THR A 365 -10.03 6.47 -12.54
CA THR A 365 -9.64 6.64 -11.14
C THR A 365 -10.89 6.92 -10.30
N PRO A 366 -11.25 6.05 -9.34
CA PRO A 366 -12.35 6.31 -8.43
C PRO A 366 -12.00 7.41 -7.42
N GLU A 367 -12.93 8.35 -7.25
CA GLU A 367 -12.88 9.43 -6.28
C GLU A 367 -14.15 9.44 -5.42
N ALA A 368 -14.03 9.68 -4.11
CA ALA A 368 -15.18 9.82 -3.21
C ALA A 368 -15.02 10.94 -2.20
N TRP A 369 -16.14 11.54 -1.81
CA TRP A 369 -16.23 12.60 -0.82
C TRP A 369 -17.47 12.41 0.05
N ALA A 370 -17.39 12.83 1.31
CA ALA A 370 -18.54 12.94 2.21
C ALA A 370 -19.17 14.35 2.10
N LEU A 371 -20.49 14.42 2.24
CA LEU A 371 -21.30 15.63 2.10
C LEU A 371 -21.97 15.98 3.43
N ALA A 372 -21.84 17.22 3.88
CA ALA A 372 -22.49 17.73 5.09
C ALA A 372 -23.80 18.48 4.79
N PRO A 373 -24.72 18.63 5.77
CA PRO A 373 -26.00 19.33 5.58
C PRO A 373 -25.85 20.78 5.08
N GLY A 374 -24.73 21.44 5.40
CA GLY A 374 -24.42 22.82 5.00
C GLY A 374 -23.71 22.96 3.65
N GLY A 375 -23.59 21.87 2.87
CA GLY A 375 -22.90 21.88 1.57
C GLY A 375 -21.37 21.76 1.64
N ALA A 376 -20.79 21.72 2.85
CA ALA A 376 -19.37 21.41 3.02
C ALA A 376 -19.06 19.98 2.55
N VAL A 377 -17.88 19.80 1.96
CA VAL A 377 -17.43 18.54 1.36
C VAL A 377 -16.10 18.14 1.99
N SER A 378 -15.91 16.86 2.27
CA SER A 378 -14.64 16.34 2.78
C SER A 378 -13.52 16.46 1.74
N SER A 379 -12.27 16.22 2.17
CA SER A 379 -11.19 15.90 1.24
C SER A 379 -11.50 14.65 0.40
N THR A 380 -10.79 14.50 -0.72
CA THR A 380 -11.06 13.45 -1.72
C THR A 380 -10.41 12.13 -1.34
N LEU A 381 -11.19 11.05 -1.25
CA LEU A 381 -10.69 9.67 -1.28
C LEU A 381 -10.38 9.27 -2.72
N ARG A 382 -9.14 8.89 -3.02
CA ARG A 382 -8.74 8.35 -4.33
C ARG A 382 -8.43 6.87 -4.18
N GLY A 383 -9.05 6.04 -5.01
CA GLY A 383 -8.76 4.60 -5.08
C GLY A 383 -7.90 4.24 -6.29
N SER A 384 -7.51 2.96 -6.35
CA SER A 384 -6.81 2.41 -7.51
C SER A 384 -7.68 2.44 -8.76
N ALA A 385 -7.05 2.66 -9.92
CA ALA A 385 -7.76 2.70 -11.19
C ALA A 385 -8.53 1.40 -11.46
N VAL A 386 -9.72 1.53 -12.03
CA VAL A 386 -10.61 0.43 -12.41
C VAL A 386 -11.02 0.55 -13.87
N THR A 387 -11.17 -0.58 -14.55
CA THR A 387 -11.58 -0.61 -15.96
C THR A 387 -12.92 -1.32 -16.08
N PRO A 388 -14.01 -0.64 -16.50
CA PRO A 388 -15.29 -1.25 -16.71
C PRO A 388 -15.19 -2.20 -17.91
N GLN A 389 -15.49 -3.46 -17.63
CA GLN A 389 -15.51 -4.54 -18.61
C GLN A 389 -16.82 -5.33 -18.47
N PRO A 390 -17.39 -5.79 -19.60
CA PRO A 390 -18.48 -6.77 -19.56
C PRO A 390 -18.01 -8.09 -18.93
N ALA A 391 -18.97 -8.89 -18.47
CA ALA A 391 -18.70 -10.28 -18.14
C ALA A 391 -18.08 -11.01 -19.35
N PRO A 392 -17.14 -11.95 -19.13
CA PRO A 392 -16.62 -12.79 -20.21
C PRO A 392 -17.72 -13.54 -20.94
N GLY A 393 -17.49 -13.81 -22.23
CA GLY A 393 -18.36 -14.70 -23.01
C GLY A 393 -18.32 -16.15 -22.51
N ALA A 394 -19.29 -16.97 -22.92
CA ALA A 394 -19.30 -18.39 -22.61
C ALA A 394 -18.10 -19.10 -23.24
N LEU A 395 -17.44 -20.00 -22.49
CA LEU A 395 -16.36 -20.84 -23.01
C LEU A 395 -16.87 -21.67 -24.19
N SER A 396 -16.11 -21.73 -25.29
CA SER A 396 -16.54 -22.47 -26.49
C SER A 396 -16.48 -23.99 -26.33
N SER A 397 -15.62 -24.46 -25.42
CA SER A 397 -15.56 -25.85 -24.99
C SER A 397 -15.04 -25.94 -23.58
N VAL A 398 -15.61 -26.85 -22.81
CA VAL A 398 -15.08 -27.28 -21.50
C VAL A 398 -15.07 -28.80 -21.52
N ARG A 399 -13.91 -29.38 -21.22
CA ARG A 399 -13.73 -30.82 -21.05
C ARG A 399 -13.18 -31.09 -19.68
N ALA A 400 -13.58 -32.20 -19.10
CA ALA A 400 -12.88 -32.74 -17.95
C ALA A 400 -12.73 -34.25 -18.05
N GLU A 401 -11.58 -34.73 -17.59
CA GLU A 401 -11.20 -36.12 -17.65
C GLU A 401 -10.68 -36.57 -16.29
N ALA A 402 -11.31 -37.61 -15.73
CA ALA A 402 -10.85 -38.22 -14.50
C ALA A 402 -9.86 -39.35 -14.78
N TYR A 403 -8.77 -39.38 -14.03
CA TYR A 403 -7.72 -40.41 -14.12
C TYR A 403 -7.20 -40.81 -12.74
N GLY A 404 -6.60 -41.99 -12.67
CA GLY A 404 -5.85 -42.48 -11.53
C GLY A 404 -4.38 -42.70 -11.91
N THR A 405 -3.46 -42.29 -11.06
CA THR A 405 -2.02 -42.46 -11.27
C THR A 405 -1.38 -43.09 -10.04
N TYR A 406 -0.50 -44.08 -10.23
CA TYR A 406 0.22 -44.69 -9.13
C TYR A 406 1.46 -43.87 -8.77
N ASN A 407 1.50 -43.37 -7.53
CA ASN A 407 2.69 -42.75 -6.98
C ASN A 407 3.60 -43.85 -6.39
N SER A 408 4.66 -44.20 -7.11
CA SER A 408 5.61 -45.24 -6.70
C SER A 408 6.40 -44.89 -5.42
N SER A 409 6.59 -43.60 -5.14
CA SER A 409 7.28 -43.14 -3.92
C SER A 409 6.39 -43.26 -2.68
N ALA A 410 5.12 -42.87 -2.80
CA ALA A 410 4.15 -42.92 -1.71
C ALA A 410 3.43 -44.28 -1.61
N LYS A 411 3.60 -45.16 -2.60
CA LYS A 411 2.90 -46.44 -2.76
C LYS A 411 1.38 -46.32 -2.70
N THR A 412 0.85 -45.20 -3.18
CA THR A 412 -0.58 -44.88 -3.18
C THR A 412 -1.05 -44.53 -4.59
N THR A 413 -2.34 -44.74 -4.86
CA THR A 413 -2.95 -44.24 -6.10
C THR A 413 -3.58 -42.89 -5.81
N GLU A 414 -3.29 -41.92 -6.65
CA GLU A 414 -3.88 -40.59 -6.62
C GLU A 414 -4.92 -40.47 -7.74
N PHE A 415 -6.07 -39.88 -7.41
CA PHE A 415 -7.16 -39.68 -8.36
C PHE A 415 -7.34 -38.19 -8.63
N CYS A 416 -7.35 -37.84 -9.90
CA CYS A 416 -7.39 -36.47 -10.36
C CYS A 416 -8.43 -36.27 -11.45
N VAL A 417 -8.83 -35.02 -11.67
CA VAL A 417 -9.58 -34.55 -12.82
C VAL A 417 -8.79 -33.46 -13.51
N HIS A 418 -8.47 -33.67 -14.78
CA HIS A 418 -7.87 -32.68 -15.65
C HIS A 418 -8.97 -31.92 -16.40
N PHE A 419 -8.92 -30.59 -16.39
CA PHE A 419 -9.81 -29.72 -17.15
C PHE A 419 -9.05 -29.11 -18.32
N SER A 420 -9.71 -29.04 -19.48
CA SER A 420 -9.27 -28.21 -20.60
C SER A 420 -10.43 -27.36 -21.09
N TYR A 421 -10.14 -26.13 -21.48
CA TYR A 421 -11.15 -25.16 -21.89
C TYR A 421 -10.62 -24.24 -22.99
N ALA A 422 -11.53 -23.73 -23.80
CA ALA A 422 -11.18 -22.91 -24.97
C ALA A 422 -11.88 -21.55 -24.94
N ALA A 423 -11.25 -20.59 -25.62
CA ALA A 423 -11.66 -19.18 -25.65
C ALA A 423 -13.13 -19.03 -26.04
N PRO A 424 -13.84 -18.05 -25.44
CA PRO A 424 -15.19 -17.74 -25.88
C PRO A 424 -15.24 -17.47 -27.38
N ALA A 425 -16.25 -18.05 -28.06
CA ALA A 425 -16.46 -17.83 -29.49
C ALA A 425 -16.91 -16.38 -29.78
N THR A 426 -17.56 -15.73 -28.80
CA THR A 426 -18.01 -14.34 -28.86
C THR A 426 -17.91 -13.71 -27.46
N GLY A 427 -17.85 -12.38 -27.41
CA GLY A 427 -17.78 -11.62 -26.15
C GLY A 427 -16.35 -11.33 -25.68
N ALA A 428 -16.23 -10.78 -24.47
CA ALA A 428 -14.94 -10.47 -23.88
C ALA A 428 -14.20 -11.75 -23.45
N LEU A 429 -12.87 -11.72 -23.56
CA LEU A 429 -12.02 -12.80 -23.08
C LEU A 429 -11.93 -12.77 -21.54
N PRO A 430 -11.91 -13.94 -20.89
CA PRO A 430 -11.62 -14.03 -19.46
C PRO A 430 -10.15 -13.72 -19.16
N THR A 431 -9.89 -13.30 -17.93
CA THR A 431 -8.52 -13.23 -17.36
C THR A 431 -8.20 -14.48 -16.54
N THR A 432 -9.22 -15.15 -16.02
CA THR A 432 -9.14 -16.35 -15.20
C THR A 432 -10.34 -17.26 -15.47
N VAL A 433 -10.28 -18.50 -15.02
CA VAL A 433 -11.42 -19.42 -14.98
C VAL A 433 -11.64 -19.85 -13.54
N GLN A 434 -12.90 -19.80 -13.09
CA GLN A 434 -13.31 -20.33 -11.80
C GLN A 434 -13.87 -21.73 -12.00
N ILE A 435 -13.31 -22.69 -11.27
CA ILE A 435 -13.75 -24.08 -11.27
C ILE A 435 -14.14 -24.44 -9.85
N SER A 436 -15.35 -24.94 -9.67
CA SER A 436 -15.86 -25.37 -8.37
C SER A 436 -16.50 -26.75 -8.44
N GLY A 437 -16.19 -27.59 -7.46
CA GLY A 437 -16.68 -28.96 -7.34
C GLY A 437 -15.87 -29.72 -6.29
N ALA A 438 -16.35 -30.90 -5.88
CA ALA A 438 -15.71 -31.70 -4.82
C ALA A 438 -15.47 -30.95 -3.49
N GLY A 439 -16.26 -29.91 -3.20
CA GLY A 439 -16.09 -29.07 -2.00
C GLY A 439 -14.95 -28.04 -2.08
N ALA A 440 -14.32 -27.85 -3.24
CA ALA A 440 -13.25 -26.91 -3.48
C ALA A 440 -13.58 -25.91 -4.60
N ASN A 441 -12.98 -24.72 -4.52
CA ASN A 441 -13.06 -23.67 -5.54
C ASN A 441 -11.63 -23.25 -5.92
N VAL A 442 -11.32 -23.25 -7.21
CA VAL A 442 -10.02 -22.83 -7.72
C VAL A 442 -10.22 -21.76 -8.78
N THR A 443 -9.38 -20.72 -8.74
CA THR A 443 -9.28 -19.72 -9.81
C THR A 443 -7.95 -19.93 -10.51
N VAL A 444 -8.00 -20.27 -11.79
CA VAL A 444 -6.81 -20.51 -12.62
C VAL A 444 -6.60 -19.36 -13.62
N PRO A 445 -5.35 -18.93 -13.87
CA PRO A 445 -5.08 -17.95 -14.93
C PRO A 445 -5.55 -18.45 -16.29
N TRP A 446 -6.16 -17.57 -17.09
CA TRP A 446 -6.62 -17.93 -18.44
C TRP A 446 -5.50 -18.52 -19.31
N SER A 447 -4.26 -18.07 -19.12
CA SER A 447 -3.10 -18.49 -19.90
C SER A 447 -2.74 -19.98 -19.77
N SER A 448 -3.24 -20.70 -18.76
CA SER A 448 -2.94 -22.15 -18.64
C SER A 448 -3.80 -23.00 -19.57
N ASN A 449 -4.98 -22.52 -20.00
CA ASN A 449 -6.02 -23.26 -20.74
C ASN A 449 -6.45 -24.60 -20.13
N THR A 450 -5.91 -24.93 -18.96
CA THR A 450 -6.03 -26.22 -18.27
C THR A 450 -6.01 -26.03 -16.76
N ALA A 451 -6.53 -27.02 -16.03
CA ALA A 451 -6.45 -27.07 -14.57
C ALA A 451 -6.48 -28.52 -14.08
N GLU A 452 -5.93 -28.78 -12.90
CA GLU A 452 -5.98 -30.10 -12.26
C GLU A 452 -6.62 -30.03 -10.88
N PHE A 453 -7.41 -31.06 -10.56
CA PHE A 453 -8.01 -31.30 -9.25
C PHE A 453 -7.67 -32.72 -8.80
N CYS A 454 -6.76 -32.86 -7.85
CA CYS A 454 -6.28 -34.14 -7.35
C CYS A 454 -6.78 -34.48 -5.94
N HIS A 455 -6.31 -35.61 -5.39
CA HIS A 455 -6.72 -36.15 -4.08
C HIS A 455 -8.21 -36.48 -3.96
N LEU A 456 -8.85 -36.83 -5.08
CA LEU A 456 -10.26 -37.18 -5.10
C LEU A 456 -10.49 -38.61 -4.61
N THR A 457 -11.70 -38.89 -4.14
CA THR A 457 -12.10 -40.26 -3.77
C THR A 457 -12.26 -41.12 -5.02
N ALA A 458 -11.78 -42.37 -4.97
CA ALA A 458 -11.93 -43.35 -6.06
C ALA A 458 -13.41 -43.67 -6.36
N ALA A 459 -13.70 -44.09 -7.60
CA ALA A 459 -15.03 -44.57 -8.02
C ALA A 459 -16.21 -43.63 -7.66
N THR A 460 -15.96 -42.32 -7.60
CA THR A 460 -16.92 -41.31 -7.12
C THR A 460 -17.24 -40.33 -8.23
N THR A 461 -18.53 -40.00 -8.38
CA THR A 461 -18.98 -39.00 -9.36
C THR A 461 -18.99 -37.62 -8.73
N PHE A 462 -18.27 -36.69 -9.35
CA PHE A 462 -18.23 -35.28 -8.98
C PHE A 462 -18.96 -34.45 -10.03
N THR A 463 -19.65 -33.41 -9.58
CA THR A 463 -20.23 -32.38 -10.44
C THR A 463 -19.38 -31.12 -10.31
N TRP A 464 -19.08 -30.52 -11.45
CA TRP A 464 -18.20 -29.35 -11.58
C TRP A 464 -18.94 -28.23 -12.28
N SER A 465 -18.74 -27.01 -11.80
CA SER A 465 -19.11 -25.78 -12.48
C SER A 465 -17.86 -25.01 -12.86
N VAL A 466 -17.78 -24.66 -14.15
CA VAL A 466 -16.64 -23.98 -14.77
C VAL A 466 -17.15 -22.68 -15.38
N ALA A 467 -16.61 -21.55 -14.93
CA ALA A 467 -17.04 -20.22 -15.38
C ALA A 467 -15.84 -19.35 -15.78
N PRO A 468 -15.87 -18.69 -16.95
CA PRO A 468 -14.88 -17.68 -17.29
C PRO A 468 -15.05 -16.45 -16.38
N TYR A 469 -13.96 -15.85 -15.92
CA TYR A 469 -13.97 -14.75 -14.95
C TYR A 469 -12.98 -13.65 -15.36
N ASN A 470 -13.37 -12.38 -15.16
CA ASN A 470 -12.53 -11.22 -15.48
C ASN A 470 -11.90 -10.54 -14.25
N GLY A 471 -12.09 -11.09 -13.05
CA GLY A 471 -11.65 -10.44 -11.79
C GLY A 471 -12.76 -9.69 -11.05
N TYR A 472 -13.91 -9.44 -11.68
CA TYR A 472 -15.06 -8.76 -11.07
C TYR A 472 -16.41 -9.45 -11.28
N THR A 473 -16.61 -10.11 -12.42
CA THR A 473 -17.90 -10.68 -12.77
C THR A 473 -17.74 -11.99 -13.53
N PRO A 474 -18.41 -13.06 -13.09
CA PRO A 474 -18.39 -14.34 -13.80
C PRO A 474 -19.21 -14.25 -15.10
N GLY A 475 -18.71 -14.91 -16.14
CA GLY A 475 -19.46 -15.21 -17.34
C GLY A 475 -20.34 -16.46 -17.18
N PRO A 476 -20.95 -16.95 -18.27
CA PRO A 476 -21.83 -18.11 -18.25
C PRO A 476 -21.15 -19.39 -17.72
N VAL A 477 -21.83 -20.09 -16.82
CA VAL A 477 -21.35 -21.32 -16.18
C VAL A 477 -21.57 -22.52 -17.09
N SER A 478 -20.56 -23.38 -17.22
CA SER A 478 -20.66 -24.73 -17.79
C SER A 478 -20.66 -25.77 -16.67
N THR A 479 -21.63 -26.69 -16.70
CA THR A 479 -21.72 -27.79 -15.72
C THR A 479 -21.42 -29.12 -16.39
N LEU A 480 -20.59 -29.93 -15.74
CA LEU A 480 -20.24 -31.27 -16.21
C LEU A 480 -20.02 -32.21 -15.01
N SER A 481 -20.11 -33.52 -15.27
CA SER A 481 -19.88 -34.54 -14.27
C SER A 481 -18.80 -35.50 -14.73
N THR A 482 -17.94 -35.92 -13.79
CA THR A 482 -16.87 -36.89 -14.04
C THR A 482 -16.86 -37.92 -12.93
N THR A 483 -16.63 -39.20 -13.27
CA THR A 483 -16.46 -40.27 -12.28
C THR A 483 -15.00 -40.65 -12.22
N THR A 484 -14.39 -40.56 -11.04
CA THR A 484 -13.01 -41.04 -10.82
C THR A 484 -12.93 -42.56 -11.01
N PRO A 485 -11.82 -43.08 -11.54
CA PRO A 485 -11.67 -44.52 -11.71
C PRO A 485 -11.50 -45.23 -10.36
N ALA A 486 -11.62 -46.57 -10.37
CA ALA A 486 -11.39 -47.41 -9.19
C ALA A 486 -9.89 -47.71 -8.93
N GLY A 487 -9.02 -47.43 -9.90
CA GLY A 487 -7.58 -47.68 -9.83
C GLY A 487 -6.83 -46.88 -10.90
N PRO A 488 -5.54 -47.14 -11.12
CA PRO A 488 -4.76 -46.41 -12.11
C PRO A 488 -5.26 -46.62 -13.55
N THR A 489 -5.14 -45.58 -14.37
CA THR A 489 -5.66 -45.55 -15.74
C THR A 489 -4.59 -45.09 -16.72
N GLY A 490 -4.49 -45.74 -17.88
CA GLY A 490 -3.54 -45.35 -18.92
C GLY A 490 -2.09 -45.80 -18.69
N GLU A 491 -1.75 -46.36 -17.53
CA GLU A 491 -0.42 -46.94 -17.25
C GLU A 491 -0.47 -48.48 -17.12
N PRO A 492 0.59 -49.20 -17.54
CA PRO A 492 0.65 -50.65 -17.38
C PRO A 492 0.61 -51.05 -15.90
N THR A 493 -0.08 -52.14 -15.59
CA THR A 493 -0.24 -52.62 -14.20
C THR A 493 0.39 -54.00 -14.02
N SER A 494 0.50 -54.46 -12.77
CA SER A 494 1.08 -55.77 -12.44
C SER A 494 2.47 -56.00 -13.07
N VAL A 495 3.29 -54.95 -13.12
CA VAL A 495 4.60 -55.01 -13.74
C VAL A 495 5.54 -55.87 -12.89
N THR A 496 6.05 -56.95 -13.47
CA THR A 496 6.97 -57.90 -12.82
C THR A 496 8.23 -58.08 -13.65
N ALA A 497 9.38 -58.02 -12.98
CA ALA A 497 10.69 -58.26 -13.57
C ALA A 497 11.30 -59.53 -12.96
N ALA A 498 11.77 -60.44 -13.81
CA ALA A 498 12.46 -61.65 -13.39
C ALA A 498 13.69 -61.90 -14.26
N PHE A 499 14.79 -62.35 -13.65
CA PHE A 499 15.96 -62.84 -14.37
C PHE A 499 15.83 -64.34 -14.60
N GLY A 500 16.00 -64.76 -15.85
CA GLY A 500 16.11 -66.17 -16.20
C GLY A 500 17.47 -66.75 -15.81
N THR A 501 17.62 -68.06 -16.00
CA THR A 501 18.91 -68.77 -15.84
C THR A 501 19.94 -68.37 -16.90
N ASP A 502 19.51 -67.65 -17.93
CA ASP A 502 20.30 -67.06 -19.01
C ASP A 502 20.85 -65.66 -18.66
N HIS A 503 20.63 -65.19 -17.43
CA HIS A 503 20.94 -63.82 -16.96
C HIS A 503 20.21 -62.71 -17.74
N CYS A 504 19.21 -63.06 -18.54
CA CYS A 504 18.39 -62.10 -19.26
C CYS A 504 17.20 -61.67 -18.40
N LEU A 505 16.85 -60.39 -18.49
CA LEU A 505 15.68 -59.84 -17.84
C LEU A 505 14.45 -60.11 -18.71
N THR A 506 13.42 -60.69 -18.11
CA THR A 506 12.07 -60.70 -18.65
C THR A 506 11.17 -59.79 -17.81
N LEU A 507 10.64 -58.77 -18.46
CA LEU A 507 9.60 -57.90 -17.94
C LEU A 507 8.25 -58.38 -18.45
N SER A 508 7.26 -58.45 -17.56
CA SER A 508 5.86 -58.77 -17.91
C SER A 508 4.93 -57.74 -17.27
N TRP A 509 3.82 -57.43 -17.92
CA TRP A 509 2.81 -56.50 -17.42
C TRP A 509 1.40 -56.86 -17.90
N THR A 510 0.41 -56.34 -17.19
CA THR A 510 -0.98 -56.33 -17.62
C THR A 510 -1.25 -55.08 -18.44
N ARG A 511 -2.02 -55.24 -19.52
CA ARG A 511 -2.46 -54.13 -20.37
C ARG A 511 -3.11 -53.04 -19.51
N PRO A 512 -2.77 -51.75 -19.72
CA PRO A 512 -3.38 -50.64 -19.01
C PRO A 512 -4.89 -50.61 -19.22
N ALA A 513 -5.63 -50.20 -18.19
CA ALA A 513 -7.04 -49.85 -18.34
C ALA A 513 -7.17 -48.64 -19.28
N THR A 514 -8.18 -48.67 -20.16
CA THR A 514 -8.47 -47.55 -21.06
C THR A 514 -8.74 -46.30 -20.22
N PRO A 515 -8.15 -45.15 -20.58
CA PRO A 515 -8.45 -43.90 -19.91
C PRO A 515 -9.93 -43.52 -20.06
N THR A 516 -10.45 -42.78 -19.09
CA THR A 516 -11.87 -42.47 -18.98
C THR A 516 -12.40 -41.64 -20.15
N ALA A 517 -11.59 -40.78 -20.76
CA ALA A 517 -11.99 -40.01 -21.95
C ALA A 517 -11.85 -40.78 -23.28
N GLY A 518 -11.40 -42.03 -23.23
CA GLY A 518 -11.05 -42.81 -24.41
C GLY A 518 -9.63 -42.52 -24.91
N GLY A 519 -9.29 -43.16 -26.03
CA GLY A 519 -7.95 -43.19 -26.58
C GLY A 519 -7.57 -44.61 -27.01
N THR A 520 -6.82 -44.72 -28.08
CA THR A 520 -6.31 -45.98 -28.59
C THR A 520 -4.86 -46.14 -28.12
N LEU A 521 -4.59 -47.22 -27.41
CA LEU A 521 -3.22 -47.63 -27.11
C LEU A 521 -2.52 -47.99 -28.43
N LEU A 522 -1.50 -47.23 -28.80
CA LEU A 522 -0.77 -47.38 -30.05
C LEU A 522 0.40 -48.36 -29.91
N SER A 523 1.16 -48.22 -28.83
CA SER A 523 2.39 -48.99 -28.60
C SER A 523 2.81 -48.91 -27.13
N TYR A 524 3.85 -49.65 -26.76
CA TYR A 524 4.64 -49.39 -25.57
C TYR A 524 6.04 -48.91 -25.93
N THR A 525 6.63 -48.09 -25.08
CA THR A 525 8.07 -47.82 -25.08
C THR A 525 8.64 -48.37 -23.79
N VAL A 526 9.60 -49.28 -23.88
CA VAL A 526 10.29 -49.85 -22.72
C VAL A 526 11.78 -49.62 -22.85
N GLY A 527 12.45 -49.28 -21.75
CA GLY A 527 13.88 -49.10 -21.77
C GLY A 527 14.52 -49.05 -20.40
N THR A 528 15.85 -48.89 -20.42
CA THR A 528 16.70 -48.88 -19.22
C THR A 528 17.44 -47.56 -19.09
N THR A 529 17.73 -47.13 -17.87
CA THR A 529 18.44 -45.86 -17.61
C THR A 529 19.95 -45.91 -17.81
N LEU A 530 20.54 -47.10 -18.02
CA LEU A 530 21.99 -47.31 -18.03
C LEU A 530 22.56 -47.78 -19.36
N SER A 531 21.74 -48.26 -20.31
CA SER A 531 22.26 -48.93 -21.51
C SER A 531 21.73 -48.40 -22.85
N ASP A 532 21.07 -47.23 -22.89
CA ASP A 532 20.40 -46.67 -24.09
C ASP A 532 19.49 -47.69 -24.82
N VAL A 533 19.14 -48.81 -24.17
CA VAL A 533 18.27 -49.81 -24.74
C VAL A 533 16.86 -49.29 -24.61
N THR A 534 16.27 -48.92 -25.75
CA THR A 534 14.87 -48.52 -25.84
C THR A 534 14.21 -49.36 -26.93
N SER A 535 13.11 -50.02 -26.60
CA SER A 535 12.32 -50.82 -27.54
C SER A 535 10.93 -50.22 -27.68
N SER A 536 10.47 -50.09 -28.92
CA SER A 536 9.06 -49.83 -29.22
C SER A 536 8.36 -51.17 -29.47
N LEU A 537 7.27 -51.41 -28.76
CA LEU A 537 6.51 -52.66 -28.81
C LEU A 537 5.08 -52.37 -29.27
N ALA A 538 4.47 -53.29 -30.02
CA ALA A 538 3.08 -53.17 -30.42
C ALA A 538 2.14 -53.10 -29.20
N ALA A 539 0.96 -52.48 -29.35
CA ALA A 539 -0.05 -52.36 -28.28
C ALA A 539 -0.53 -53.71 -27.68
N SER A 540 -0.33 -54.82 -28.39
CA SER A 540 -0.64 -56.18 -27.93
C SER A 540 0.46 -56.82 -27.08
N ALA A 541 1.64 -56.20 -26.97
CA ALA A 541 2.73 -56.74 -26.17
C ALA A 541 2.39 -56.71 -24.67
N THR A 542 2.73 -57.80 -23.99
CA THR A 542 2.58 -57.94 -22.52
C THR A 542 3.90 -58.35 -21.84
N SER A 543 4.98 -58.43 -22.62
CA SER A 543 6.31 -58.74 -22.11
C SER A 543 7.41 -58.12 -22.96
N TRP A 544 8.58 -57.96 -22.36
CA TRP A 544 9.82 -57.50 -22.98
C TRP A 544 10.99 -58.29 -22.41
N HIS A 545 11.93 -58.68 -23.26
CA HIS A 545 13.08 -59.48 -22.89
C HIS A 545 14.37 -58.80 -23.34
N THR A 546 15.36 -58.70 -22.45
CA THR A 546 16.67 -58.11 -22.76
C THR A 546 17.79 -58.81 -22.02
N CYS A 547 18.89 -59.07 -22.72
CA CYS A 547 20.09 -59.71 -22.17
C CYS A 547 21.27 -58.73 -21.99
N SER A 548 21.09 -57.46 -22.38
CA SER A 548 22.17 -56.48 -22.51
C SER A 548 22.41 -55.67 -21.23
N LEU A 549 22.11 -56.24 -20.05
CA LEU A 549 22.22 -55.54 -18.78
C LEU A 549 23.55 -55.84 -18.09
N PRO A 550 24.25 -54.83 -17.54
CA PRO A 550 25.47 -55.04 -16.76
C PRO A 550 25.20 -55.89 -15.52
N ALA A 551 26.03 -56.91 -15.25
CA ALA A 551 25.90 -57.77 -14.07
C ALA A 551 26.14 -56.99 -12.75
N GLY A 552 25.54 -57.47 -11.66
CA GLY A 552 25.71 -56.94 -10.30
C GLY A 552 25.36 -55.47 -10.08
N THR A 553 24.51 -54.89 -10.93
CA THR A 553 24.22 -53.44 -10.97
C THR A 553 22.72 -53.17 -10.80
N ALA A 554 22.38 -52.08 -10.11
CA ALA A 554 21.01 -51.58 -10.04
C ALA A 554 20.67 -50.83 -11.33
N VAL A 555 19.66 -51.30 -12.06
CA VAL A 555 19.21 -50.72 -13.34
C VAL A 555 17.81 -50.16 -13.17
N GLY A 556 17.61 -48.88 -13.52
CA GLY A 556 16.28 -48.29 -13.64
C GLY A 556 15.62 -48.74 -14.94
N ILE A 557 14.36 -49.14 -14.86
CA ILE A 557 13.54 -49.53 -16.01
C ILE A 557 12.35 -48.57 -16.08
N PHE A 558 12.06 -48.10 -17.29
CA PHE A 558 10.82 -47.40 -17.60
C PHE A 558 10.00 -48.21 -18.60
N LEU A 559 8.69 -48.23 -18.40
CA LEU A 559 7.70 -48.83 -19.30
C LEU A 559 6.57 -47.84 -19.50
N ASN A 560 6.47 -47.25 -20.69
CA ASN A 560 5.48 -46.26 -21.09
C ASN A 560 4.43 -46.85 -22.02
N ALA A 561 3.15 -46.60 -21.75
CA ALA A 561 2.05 -46.85 -22.68
C ALA A 561 1.78 -45.61 -23.55
N ASN A 562 1.91 -45.74 -24.87
CA ASN A 562 1.73 -44.62 -25.78
C ASN A 562 0.30 -44.61 -26.30
N TRP A 563 -0.47 -43.58 -25.94
CA TRP A 563 -1.87 -43.40 -26.35
C TRP A 563 -1.98 -42.29 -27.40
N ASN A 564 -2.97 -42.35 -28.28
CA ASN A 564 -3.23 -41.29 -29.26
C ASN A 564 -3.98 -40.08 -28.65
N ARG A 565 -3.39 -39.42 -27.65
CA ARG A 565 -3.98 -38.24 -27.02
C ARG A 565 -2.93 -37.24 -26.63
N ASP A 566 -3.26 -35.97 -26.81
CA ASP A 566 -2.33 -34.84 -26.64
C ASP A 566 -2.48 -34.14 -25.28
N ASP A 567 -3.51 -34.49 -24.48
CA ASP A 567 -4.07 -33.54 -23.49
C ASP A 567 -4.11 -34.02 -22.03
N VAL A 568 -3.55 -35.19 -21.66
CA VAL A 568 -3.67 -35.70 -20.28
C VAL A 568 -2.31 -35.78 -19.59
N PRO A 569 -2.07 -34.99 -18.54
CA PRO A 569 -0.89 -35.11 -17.68
C PRO A 569 -1.08 -36.31 -16.75
N GLY A 570 -0.96 -37.50 -17.31
CA GLY A 570 -0.81 -38.73 -16.55
C GLY A 570 0.49 -39.36 -17.02
N THR A 571 1.42 -39.61 -16.11
CA THR A 571 2.59 -40.43 -16.42
C THR A 571 2.08 -41.78 -16.87
N THR A 572 2.04 -42.01 -18.19
CA THR A 572 1.67 -43.32 -18.77
C THR A 572 2.78 -44.34 -18.59
N TYR A 573 3.78 -44.02 -17.75
CA TYR A 573 4.96 -44.82 -17.54
C TYR A 573 5.10 -45.28 -16.08
N VAL A 574 5.49 -46.54 -15.94
CA VAL A 574 5.94 -47.11 -14.67
C VAL A 574 7.46 -47.05 -14.64
N PHE A 575 8.03 -46.61 -13.51
CA PHE A 575 9.46 -46.62 -13.26
C PHE A 575 9.80 -47.45 -12.02
N PHE A 576 10.77 -48.35 -12.13
CA PHE A 576 11.24 -49.15 -11.00
C PHE A 576 12.69 -49.61 -11.23
N THR A 577 13.36 -50.01 -10.15
CA THR A 577 14.75 -50.45 -10.18
C THR A 577 14.81 -51.96 -10.01
N VAL A 578 15.62 -52.63 -10.84
CA VAL A 578 15.96 -54.05 -10.69
C VAL A 578 17.45 -54.20 -10.38
N HIS A 579 17.81 -55.22 -9.61
CA HIS A 579 19.21 -55.60 -9.39
C HIS A 579 19.54 -56.78 -10.27
N THR A 580 20.51 -56.62 -11.17
CA THR A 580 20.99 -57.71 -12.01
C THR A 580 21.77 -58.72 -11.16
N PRO A 581 21.67 -60.03 -11.45
CA PRO A 581 22.46 -61.05 -10.78
C PRO A 581 23.96 -60.74 -10.87
N ALA A 582 24.73 -61.12 -9.85
CA ALA A 582 26.19 -61.14 -9.96
C ALA A 582 26.59 -62.17 -11.03
N ALA A 583 27.69 -61.87 -11.74
CA ALA A 583 28.27 -62.78 -12.74
C ALA A 583 28.82 -64.06 -12.10
#